data_AF-A0A1F6T1J5-F1
#
_entry.id   AF-A0A1F6T1J5-F1
#
_cell.length_a   1.000
_cell.length_b   1.000
_cell.length_c   1.000
_cell.angle_alpha   90.00
_cell.angle_beta   90.00
_cell.angle_gamma   90.00
#
_symmetry.space_group_name_H-M   'P 1'
#
loop_
_entity.id
_entity.type
_entity.pdbx_description
1 polymer ?
#
loop_
_entity_poly.entity_id
_entity_poly.type
_entity_poly.pdbx_seq_one_letter_code
_entity_poly.pdbx_strand_id
1 'polypeptide(L)'
;MSAVSDQPTEGERKLRAILRAVLSSGVWALIAIHVASALPVRLGWFGEISDEVPWPRAFWSGFLLAAVLYVEAGLYTMLARTREAVSAPDVFRASASVFPRFLWLILKTAGFFMLILLTVVIFVSMVLSTLGYGDAEAIKPLMEGPFRLILLLLPALLVWWLPWVFTRQDFSLFSTLKSAIRQLWREPARTLYVILLALVPAALLLVWAEQLNLWMLTALEAFGLLCVWSANIYCVEWWRDAAGDTRAVTGTQTPAP
;
A
#
# COMPACT_ATOMS: atom_id res chain seq x y z
N MET A 1 14.89 32.52 -27.63
CA MET A 1 13.70 31.74 -27.25
C MET A 1 14.18 30.45 -26.62
N SER A 2 14.36 30.45 -25.30
CA SER A 2 14.67 29.24 -24.53
C SER A 2 13.47 28.32 -24.58
N ALA A 3 13.67 27.07 -25.00
CA ALA A 3 12.66 26.03 -24.91
C ALA A 3 12.20 25.95 -23.45
N VAL A 4 10.98 26.37 -23.17
CA VAL A 4 10.32 26.10 -21.90
C VAL A 4 10.30 24.58 -21.80
N SER A 5 10.97 24.03 -20.78
CA SER A 5 10.89 22.60 -20.53
C SER A 5 9.45 22.29 -20.16
N ASP A 6 8.68 21.64 -21.04
CA ASP A 6 7.31 21.17 -20.81
C ASP A 6 7.20 20.10 -19.70
N GLN A 7 8.25 19.93 -18.89
CA GLN A 7 8.23 19.02 -17.76
C GLN A 7 7.50 19.67 -16.57
N PRO A 8 6.43 19.05 -16.08
CA PRO A 8 5.67 19.60 -14.96
C PRO A 8 6.54 19.67 -13.72
N THR A 9 6.42 20.77 -12.99
CA THR A 9 7.15 21.00 -11.74
C THR A 9 6.76 19.95 -10.68
N GLU A 10 7.62 19.73 -9.68
CA GLU A 10 7.37 18.78 -8.60
C GLU A 10 6.06 19.10 -7.84
N GLY A 11 5.74 20.40 -7.66
CA GLY A 11 4.49 20.84 -7.06
C GLY A 11 3.27 20.51 -7.91
N GLU A 12 3.34 20.73 -9.23
CA GLU A 12 2.27 20.36 -10.16
C GLU A 12 1.99 18.86 -10.18
N ARG A 13 3.04 18.03 -10.10
CA ARG A 13 2.89 16.57 -10.02
C ARG A 13 2.15 16.15 -8.75
N LYS A 14 2.52 16.71 -7.60
CA LYS A 14 1.85 16.44 -6.33
C LYS A 14 0.39 16.86 -6.36
N LEU A 15 0.10 18.08 -6.82
CA LEU A 15 -1.26 18.59 -6.92
C LEU A 15 -2.10 17.74 -7.90
N ARG A 16 -1.55 17.41 -9.06
CA ARG A 16 -2.21 16.54 -10.04
C ARG A 16 -2.54 15.17 -9.45
N ALA A 17 -1.60 14.55 -8.73
CA ALA A 17 -1.84 13.26 -8.09
C ALA A 17 -3.00 13.31 -7.09
N ILE A 18 -3.06 14.37 -6.27
CA ILE A 18 -4.16 14.60 -5.32
C ILE A 18 -5.49 14.80 -6.06
N LEU A 19 -5.53 15.72 -7.03
CA LEU A 19 -6.74 15.99 -7.80
C LEU A 19 -7.23 14.74 -8.53
N ARG A 20 -6.32 13.96 -9.10
CA ARG A 20 -6.63 12.71 -9.78
C ARG A 20 -7.18 11.68 -8.79
N ALA A 21 -6.63 11.57 -7.58
CA ALA A 21 -7.18 10.70 -6.54
C ALA A 21 -8.62 11.09 -6.19
N VAL A 22 -8.84 12.40 -5.93
CA VAL A 22 -10.14 12.98 -5.54
C VAL A 22 -11.18 12.83 -6.65
N LEU A 23 -10.81 12.98 -7.91
CA LEU A 23 -11.74 12.92 -9.04
C LEU A 23 -11.99 11.49 -9.54
N SER A 24 -11.21 10.50 -9.10
CA SER A 24 -11.33 9.11 -9.56
C SER A 24 -12.43 8.38 -8.82
N SER A 25 -13.55 8.08 -9.49
CA SER A 25 -14.62 7.26 -8.91
C SER A 25 -14.15 5.84 -8.55
N GLY A 26 -13.13 5.31 -9.23
CA GLY A 26 -12.48 4.05 -8.84
C GLY A 26 -11.78 4.09 -7.48
N VAL A 27 -11.16 5.22 -7.12
CA VAL A 27 -10.55 5.41 -5.79
C VAL A 27 -11.65 5.46 -4.73
N TRP A 28 -12.73 6.22 -4.98
CA TRP A 28 -13.86 6.29 -4.05
C TRP A 28 -14.58 4.96 -3.87
N ALA A 29 -14.72 4.14 -4.93
CA ALA A 29 -15.28 2.80 -4.82
C ALA A 29 -14.44 1.93 -3.86
N LEU A 30 -13.11 1.99 -3.96
CA LEU A 30 -12.21 1.28 -3.06
C LEU A 30 -12.31 1.79 -1.61
N ILE A 31 -12.39 3.12 -1.43
CA ILE A 31 -12.59 3.73 -0.10
C ILE A 31 -13.91 3.25 0.50
N ALA A 32 -14.99 3.22 -0.28
CA ALA A 32 -16.29 2.75 0.16
C ALA A 32 -16.25 1.27 0.58
N ILE A 33 -15.54 0.41 -0.16
CA ILE A 33 -15.36 -1.01 0.19
C ILE A 33 -14.55 -1.15 1.49
N HIS A 34 -13.47 -0.39 1.66
CA HIS A 34 -12.70 -0.39 2.90
C HIS A 34 -13.53 0.05 4.10
N VAL A 35 -14.24 1.18 3.99
CA VAL A 35 -15.14 1.67 5.04
C VAL A 35 -16.22 0.63 5.35
N ALA A 36 -16.83 0.03 4.33
CA ALA A 36 -17.82 -1.03 4.50
C ALA A 36 -17.24 -2.29 5.18
N SER A 37 -15.92 -2.54 5.03
CA SER A 37 -15.24 -3.63 5.70
C SER A 37 -14.93 -3.34 7.18
N ALA A 38 -14.62 -2.09 7.50
CA ALA A 38 -14.29 -1.66 8.87
C ALA A 38 -15.55 -1.45 9.73
N LEU A 39 -16.65 -1.00 9.13
CA LEU A 39 -17.85 -0.58 9.87
C LEU A 39 -18.49 -1.69 10.71
N PRO A 40 -18.69 -2.93 10.21
CA PRO A 40 -19.27 -4.01 11.02
C PRO A 40 -18.43 -4.35 12.25
N VAL A 41 -17.11 -4.27 12.14
CA VAL A 41 -16.18 -4.47 13.27
C VAL A 41 -16.38 -3.38 14.31
N ARG A 42 -16.43 -2.11 13.89
CA ARG A 42 -16.62 -0.96 14.80
C ARG A 42 -17.99 -0.93 15.47
N LEU A 43 -19.03 -1.43 14.80
CA LEU A 43 -20.38 -1.52 15.33
C LEU A 43 -20.59 -2.75 16.22
N GLY A 44 -19.57 -3.57 16.44
CA GLY A 44 -19.68 -4.78 17.25
C GLY A 44 -20.61 -5.83 16.66
N TRP A 45 -20.92 -5.77 15.35
CA TRP A 45 -21.80 -6.75 14.68
C TRP A 45 -21.27 -8.18 14.78
N PHE A 46 -19.97 -8.30 15.06
CA PHE A 46 -19.26 -9.55 15.20
C PHE A 46 -19.02 -9.97 16.65
N GLY A 47 -19.65 -9.34 17.65
CA GLY A 47 -19.56 -9.74 19.07
C GLY A 47 -18.12 -9.83 19.61
N GLU A 48 -17.98 -10.41 20.81
CA GLU A 48 -16.66 -10.77 21.35
C GLU A 48 -16.06 -11.94 20.58
N ILE A 49 -14.73 -12.01 20.54
CA ILE A 49 -13.97 -13.11 19.95
C ILE A 49 -14.19 -14.35 20.83
N SER A 50 -15.22 -15.14 20.52
CA SER A 50 -15.38 -16.49 21.06
C SER A 50 -14.38 -17.44 20.40
N ASP A 51 -13.98 -18.51 21.12
CA ASP A 51 -13.05 -19.53 20.62
C ASP A 51 -13.52 -20.17 19.30
N GLU A 52 -14.82 -20.12 19.02
CA GLU A 52 -15.38 -20.38 17.71
C GLU A 52 -15.60 -19.05 16.97
N VAL A 53 -14.73 -18.72 16.02
CA VAL A 53 -15.05 -17.68 15.03
C VAL A 53 -16.19 -18.23 14.17
N PRO A 54 -17.41 -17.66 14.19
CA PRO A 54 -18.49 -18.17 13.38
C PRO A 54 -18.09 -18.12 11.91
N TRP A 55 -18.17 -19.25 11.21
CA TRP A 55 -17.86 -19.39 9.78
C TRP A 55 -18.36 -18.22 8.90
N PRO A 56 -19.58 -17.69 9.10
CA PRO A 56 -20.04 -16.53 8.33
C PRO A 56 -19.17 -15.28 8.47
N ARG A 57 -18.57 -15.05 9.65
CA ARG A 57 -17.69 -13.90 9.91
C ARG A 57 -16.37 -14.06 9.19
N ALA A 58 -15.74 -15.24 9.30
CA ALA A 58 -14.50 -15.54 8.59
C ALA A 58 -14.70 -15.45 7.07
N PHE A 59 -15.81 -16.00 6.56
CA PHE A 59 -16.18 -15.91 5.16
C PHE A 59 -16.39 -14.46 4.71
N TRP A 60 -17.14 -13.65 5.47
CA TRP A 60 -17.40 -12.25 5.14
C TRP A 60 -16.12 -11.40 5.13
N SER A 61 -15.26 -11.55 6.14
CA SER A 61 -13.96 -10.89 6.18
C SER A 61 -13.06 -11.31 5.02
N GLY A 62 -13.03 -12.60 4.69
CA GLY A 62 -12.28 -13.13 3.54
C GLY A 62 -12.81 -12.59 2.21
N PHE A 63 -14.14 -12.52 2.05
CA PHE A 63 -14.78 -11.96 0.86
C PHE A 63 -14.47 -10.48 0.69
N LEU A 64 -14.58 -9.68 1.75
CA LEU A 64 -14.27 -8.25 1.71
C LEU A 64 -12.78 -7.99 1.45
N LEU A 65 -11.90 -8.77 2.07
CA LEU A 65 -10.46 -8.70 1.78
C LEU A 65 -10.18 -9.02 0.30
N ALA A 66 -10.81 -10.07 -0.23
CA ALA A 66 -10.68 -10.40 -1.64
C ALA A 66 -11.23 -9.29 -2.55
N ALA A 67 -12.36 -8.67 -2.19
CA ALA A 67 -12.94 -7.55 -2.91
C ALA A 67 -12.02 -6.32 -2.91
N VAL A 68 -11.42 -5.99 -1.75
CA VAL A 68 -10.40 -4.93 -1.63
C VAL A 68 -9.24 -5.24 -2.58
N LEU A 69 -8.60 -6.39 -2.44
CA LEU A 69 -7.44 -6.76 -3.27
C LEU A 69 -7.79 -6.79 -4.76
N TYR A 70 -9.01 -7.22 -5.10
CA TYR A 70 -9.49 -7.21 -6.49
C TYR A 70 -9.56 -5.79 -7.04
N VAL A 71 -10.17 -4.86 -6.32
CA VAL A 71 -10.29 -3.46 -6.74
C VAL A 71 -8.93 -2.76 -6.77
N GLU A 72 -8.06 -2.99 -5.77
CA GLU A 72 -6.69 -2.46 -5.75
C GLU A 72 -5.92 -2.87 -7.00
N ALA A 73 -5.98 -4.15 -7.38
CA ALA A 73 -5.27 -4.66 -8.56
C ALA A 73 -5.69 -3.94 -9.85
N GLY A 74 -7.00 -3.73 -10.03
CA GLY A 74 -7.54 -2.99 -11.17
C GLY A 74 -7.15 -1.52 -11.14
N LEU A 75 -7.18 -0.90 -9.96
CA LEU A 75 -6.86 0.51 -9.78
C LEU A 75 -5.39 0.77 -10.09
N TYR A 76 -4.47 -0.04 -9.54
CA TYR A 76 -3.06 0.03 -9.91
C TYR A 76 -2.81 -0.18 -11.40
N THR A 77 -3.52 -1.13 -12.02
CA THR A 77 -3.41 -1.40 -13.46
C THR A 77 -3.86 -0.20 -14.29
N MET A 78 -5.00 0.41 -13.94
CA MET A 78 -5.53 1.57 -14.66
C MET A 78 -4.65 2.80 -14.46
N LEU A 79 -4.20 3.06 -13.23
CA LEU A 79 -3.28 4.16 -12.93
C LEU A 79 -1.95 4.02 -13.70
N ALA A 80 -1.43 2.81 -13.81
CA ALA A 80 -0.22 2.53 -14.59
C ALA A 80 -0.40 2.77 -16.10
N ARG A 81 -1.63 2.71 -16.62
CA ARG A 81 -1.95 2.86 -18.05
C ARG A 81 -2.35 4.28 -18.44
N THR A 82 -3.17 4.96 -17.65
CA THR A 82 -3.73 6.27 -18.00
C THR A 82 -3.11 7.39 -17.16
N ARG A 83 -3.17 8.65 -17.61
CA ARG A 83 -2.83 9.83 -16.78
C ARG A 83 -4.07 10.53 -16.21
N GLU A 84 -5.25 10.05 -16.58
CA GLU A 84 -6.53 10.65 -16.26
C GLU A 84 -7.18 9.99 -15.04
N ALA A 85 -8.21 10.66 -14.49
CA ALA A 85 -9.04 10.09 -13.44
C ALA A 85 -9.64 8.75 -13.89
N VAL A 86 -9.67 7.78 -12.96
CA VAL A 86 -10.06 6.40 -13.29
C VAL A 86 -11.50 6.15 -12.85
N SER A 87 -12.29 5.60 -13.78
CA SER A 87 -13.67 5.21 -13.51
C SER A 87 -13.77 3.87 -12.77
N ALA A 88 -14.73 3.73 -11.85
CA ALA A 88 -14.94 2.46 -11.15
C ALA A 88 -15.21 1.26 -12.09
N PRO A 89 -16.06 1.36 -13.13
CA PRO A 89 -16.29 0.26 -14.06
C PRO A 89 -15.01 -0.24 -14.75
N ASP A 90 -14.10 0.67 -15.11
CA ASP A 90 -12.86 0.30 -15.77
C ASP A 90 -11.90 -0.38 -14.79
N VAL A 91 -11.88 0.04 -13.52
CA VAL A 91 -11.16 -0.67 -12.45
C VAL A 91 -11.64 -2.11 -12.36
N PHE A 92 -12.94 -2.35 -12.19
CA PHE A 92 -13.48 -3.70 -12.04
C PHE A 92 -13.20 -4.61 -13.24
N ARG A 93 -13.23 -4.06 -14.47
CA ARG A 93 -12.87 -4.80 -15.69
C ARG A 93 -11.38 -5.12 -15.74
N ALA A 94 -10.53 -4.14 -15.42
CA ALA A 94 -9.08 -4.32 -15.44
C ALA A 94 -8.62 -5.35 -14.40
N SER A 95 -9.25 -5.37 -13.22
CA SER A 95 -8.97 -6.30 -12.13
C SER A 95 -8.96 -7.76 -12.57
N ALA A 96 -9.95 -8.21 -13.36
CA ALA A 96 -10.10 -9.60 -13.76
C ALA A 96 -8.84 -10.19 -14.41
N SER A 97 -8.16 -9.38 -15.23
CA SER A 97 -6.99 -9.82 -16.00
C SER A 97 -5.71 -9.95 -15.16
N VAL A 98 -5.61 -9.22 -14.05
CA VAL A 98 -4.38 -9.09 -13.27
C VAL A 98 -4.49 -9.72 -11.88
N PHE A 99 -5.71 -9.87 -11.37
CA PHE A 99 -5.99 -10.28 -10.00
C PHE A 99 -5.29 -11.58 -9.59
N PRO A 100 -5.27 -12.68 -10.39
CA PRO A 100 -4.58 -13.90 -9.98
C PRO A 100 -3.07 -13.70 -9.76
N ARG A 101 -2.41 -12.90 -10.61
CA ARG A 101 -0.97 -12.61 -10.49
C ARG A 101 -0.70 -11.71 -9.29
N PHE A 102 -1.55 -10.71 -9.08
CA PHE A 102 -1.47 -9.83 -7.92
C PHE A 102 -1.71 -10.59 -6.62
N LEU A 103 -2.75 -11.40 -6.54
CA LEU A 103 -3.06 -12.24 -5.38
C LEU A 103 -1.90 -13.18 -5.05
N TRP A 104 -1.31 -13.81 -6.06
CA TRP A 104 -0.14 -14.65 -5.88
C TRP A 104 1.08 -13.88 -5.36
N LEU A 105 1.29 -12.65 -5.83
CA LEU A 105 2.34 -11.78 -5.31
C LEU A 105 2.06 -11.40 -3.85
N ILE A 106 0.85 -10.98 -3.50
CA ILE A 106 0.47 -10.63 -2.13
C ILE A 106 0.62 -11.84 -1.20
N LEU A 107 0.22 -13.04 -1.63
CA LEU A 107 0.39 -14.26 -0.84
C LEU A 107 1.87 -14.57 -0.60
N LYS A 108 2.73 -14.44 -1.62
CA LYS A 108 4.19 -14.59 -1.47
C LYS A 108 4.76 -13.57 -0.50
N THR A 109 4.35 -12.31 -0.63
CA THR A 109 4.79 -11.22 0.25
C THR A 109 4.39 -11.50 1.69
N ALA A 110 3.10 -11.79 1.93
CA ALA A 110 2.57 -12.10 3.25
C ALA A 110 3.28 -13.31 3.87
N GLY A 111 3.44 -14.41 3.12
CA GLY A 111 4.16 -15.60 3.59
C GLY A 111 5.63 -15.32 3.91
N PHE A 112 6.31 -14.52 3.09
CA PHE A 112 7.70 -14.13 3.32
C PHE A 112 7.85 -13.26 4.59
N PHE A 113 7.01 -12.24 4.76
CA PHE A 113 7.03 -11.40 5.97
C PHE A 113 6.61 -12.16 7.22
N MET A 114 5.62 -13.07 7.11
CA MET A 114 5.24 -13.95 8.20
C MET A 114 6.39 -14.87 8.63
N LEU A 115 7.14 -15.42 7.66
CA LEU A 115 8.31 -16.25 7.94
C LEU A 115 9.42 -15.46 8.64
N ILE A 116 9.72 -14.24 8.16
CA ILE A 116 10.68 -13.34 8.83
C ILE A 116 10.22 -13.06 10.25
N LEU A 117 8.96 -12.67 10.43
CA LEU A 117 8.41 -12.36 11.73
C LEU A 117 8.55 -13.56 12.66
N LEU A 118 8.09 -14.75 12.25
CA LEU A 118 8.20 -15.98 13.02
C LEU A 118 9.66 -16.28 13.39
N THR A 119 10.60 -16.10 12.46
CA THR A 119 12.03 -16.30 12.72
C THR A 119 12.55 -15.33 13.78
N VAL A 120 12.17 -14.05 13.71
CA VAL A 120 12.54 -13.05 14.72
C VAL A 120 11.93 -13.39 16.07
N VAL A 121 10.65 -13.78 16.11
CA VAL A 121 9.98 -14.23 17.34
C VAL A 121 10.75 -15.37 17.98
N ILE A 122 11.01 -16.45 17.23
CA ILE A 122 11.71 -17.64 17.72
C ILE A 122 13.11 -17.28 18.22
N PHE A 123 13.85 -16.46 17.45
CA PHE A 123 15.19 -16.03 17.83
C PHE A 123 15.19 -15.22 19.13
N VAL A 124 14.30 -14.23 19.26
CA VAL A 124 14.18 -13.40 20.47
C VAL A 124 13.76 -14.26 21.67
N SER A 125 12.77 -15.14 21.51
CA SER A 125 12.36 -16.07 22.56
C SER A 125 13.50 -16.99 23.00
N MET A 126 14.30 -17.49 22.06
CA MET A 126 15.47 -18.31 22.37
C MET A 126 16.53 -17.53 23.17
N VAL A 127 16.88 -16.32 22.73
CA VAL A 127 17.84 -15.46 23.43
C VAL A 127 17.35 -15.13 24.84
N LEU A 128 16.09 -14.75 25.01
CA LEU A 128 15.52 -14.43 26.32
C LEU A 128 15.50 -15.64 27.25
N SER A 129 15.13 -16.81 26.72
CA SER A 129 15.20 -18.07 27.48
C SER A 129 16.62 -18.38 27.94
N THR A 130 17.64 -18.19 27.09
CA THR A 130 19.05 -18.39 27.47
C THR A 130 19.56 -17.39 28.50
N LEU A 131 18.96 -16.19 28.55
CA LEU A 131 19.28 -15.14 29.54
C LEU A 131 18.50 -15.32 30.86
N GLY A 132 17.72 -16.40 31.01
CA GLY A 132 16.93 -16.67 32.21
C GLY A 132 15.57 -15.95 32.25
N TYR A 133 15.21 -15.20 31.21
CA TYR A 133 13.89 -14.60 31.03
C TYR A 133 12.97 -15.63 30.35
N GLY A 134 12.55 -16.65 31.10
CA GLY A 134 11.68 -17.71 30.62
C GLY A 134 10.18 -17.39 30.68
N ASP A 135 9.80 -16.25 31.27
CA ASP A 135 8.40 -15.92 31.51
C ASP A 135 7.77 -15.23 30.30
N ALA A 136 6.65 -15.77 29.80
CA ALA A 136 5.95 -15.25 28.62
C ALA A 136 5.48 -13.80 28.81
N GLU A 137 5.20 -13.41 30.06
CA GLU A 137 4.87 -12.05 30.48
C GLU A 137 6.00 -11.05 30.21
N ALA A 138 7.27 -11.47 30.34
CA ALA A 138 8.44 -10.62 30.08
C ALA A 138 8.75 -10.46 28.58
N ILE A 139 8.35 -11.44 27.76
CA ILE A 139 8.60 -11.46 26.31
C ILE A 139 7.59 -10.58 25.56
N LYS A 140 6.34 -10.53 26.03
CA LYS A 140 5.24 -9.80 25.39
C LYS A 140 5.54 -8.31 25.09
N PRO A 141 5.98 -7.47 26.05
CA PRO A 141 6.27 -6.06 25.77
C PRO A 141 7.46 -5.89 24.82
N LEU A 142 8.43 -6.80 24.85
CA LEU A 142 9.58 -6.79 23.93
C LEU A 142 9.18 -7.06 22.48
N MET A 143 8.12 -7.84 22.29
CA MET A 143 7.59 -8.19 20.97
C MET A 143 6.62 -7.15 20.40
N GLU A 144 5.86 -6.45 21.25
CA GLU A 144 4.89 -5.46 20.81
C GLU A 144 5.54 -4.27 20.08
N GLY A 145 6.68 -3.77 20.57
CA GLY A 145 7.37 -2.62 19.97
C GLY A 145 7.77 -2.86 18.51
N PRO A 146 8.62 -3.87 18.22
CA PRO A 146 9.03 -4.20 16.86
C PRO A 146 7.86 -4.57 15.95
N PHE A 147 6.86 -5.28 16.46
CA PHE A 147 5.68 -5.68 15.68
C PHE A 147 4.87 -4.46 15.24
N ARG A 148 4.61 -3.50 16.14
CA ARG A 148 3.94 -2.24 15.80
C ARG A 148 4.74 -1.46 14.75
N LEU A 149 6.06 -1.46 14.84
CA LEU A 149 6.92 -0.77 13.89
C LEU A 149 6.89 -1.42 12.50
N ILE A 150 6.89 -2.76 12.42
CA ILE A 150 6.72 -3.48 11.15
C ILE A 150 5.35 -3.19 10.55
N LEU A 151 4.28 -3.23 11.35
CA LEU A 151 2.92 -2.90 10.89
C LEU A 151 2.81 -1.46 10.39
N LEU A 152 3.57 -0.53 10.97
CA LEU A 152 3.61 0.86 10.52
C LEU A 152 4.41 1.01 9.21
N LEU A 153 5.58 0.38 9.10
CA LEU A 153 6.46 0.53 7.94
C LEU A 153 6.00 -0.24 6.71
N LEU A 154 5.31 -1.38 6.89
CA LEU A 154 4.88 -2.23 5.80
C LEU A 154 3.96 -1.50 4.80
N PRO A 155 2.91 -0.77 5.23
CA PRO A 155 2.09 0.05 4.32
C PRO A 155 2.92 1.06 3.52
N ALA A 156 3.86 1.76 4.16
CA ALA A 156 4.72 2.72 3.47
C ALA A 156 5.59 2.05 2.39
N LEU A 157 6.13 0.86 2.69
CA LEU A 157 6.85 0.05 1.71
C LEU A 157 5.94 -0.38 0.55
N LEU A 158 4.71 -0.83 0.82
CA LEU A 158 3.75 -1.23 -0.19
C LEU A 158 3.33 -0.08 -1.11
N VAL A 159 3.09 1.12 -0.55
CA VAL A 159 2.76 2.33 -1.32
C VAL A 159 3.88 2.71 -2.30
N TRP A 160 5.14 2.45 -1.94
CA TRP A 160 6.26 2.70 -2.84
C TRP A 160 6.44 1.57 -3.88
N TRP A 161 6.32 0.32 -3.43
CA TRP A 161 6.67 -0.86 -4.21
C TRP A 161 5.58 -1.30 -5.19
N LEU A 162 4.29 -1.25 -4.83
CA LEU A 162 3.22 -1.70 -5.72
C LEU A 162 3.11 -0.87 -7.01
N PRO A 163 3.17 0.47 -6.98
CA PRO A 163 3.29 1.27 -8.21
C PRO A 163 4.38 0.80 -9.17
N TRP A 164 5.53 0.37 -8.64
CA TRP A 164 6.64 -0.14 -9.45
C TRP A 164 6.30 -1.46 -10.13
N VAL A 165 5.71 -2.41 -9.39
CA VAL A 165 5.25 -3.71 -9.91
C VAL A 165 4.28 -3.52 -11.08
N PHE A 166 3.28 -2.66 -10.91
CA PHE A 166 2.23 -2.48 -11.92
C PHE A 166 2.65 -1.63 -13.12
N THR A 167 3.53 -0.65 -12.92
CA THR A 167 4.09 0.13 -14.05
C THR A 167 4.99 -0.72 -14.94
N ARG A 168 5.70 -1.70 -14.37
CA ARG A 168 6.54 -2.64 -15.14
C ARG A 168 5.85 -3.93 -15.55
N GLN A 169 4.67 -4.23 -15.00
CA GLN A 169 3.95 -5.49 -15.18
C GLN A 169 4.80 -6.72 -14.78
N ASP A 170 5.73 -6.54 -13.84
CA ASP A 170 6.62 -7.58 -13.33
C ASP A 170 6.18 -7.96 -11.91
N PHE A 171 5.67 -9.18 -11.73
CA PHE A 171 5.16 -9.69 -10.46
C PHE A 171 6.18 -10.59 -9.72
N SER A 172 7.47 -10.43 -10.03
CA SER A 172 8.54 -11.12 -9.31
C SER A 172 8.90 -10.40 -8.00
N LEU A 173 8.66 -11.04 -6.85
CA LEU A 173 8.83 -10.44 -5.52
C LEU A 173 10.22 -9.83 -5.31
N PHE A 174 11.27 -10.66 -5.35
CA PHE A 174 12.62 -10.20 -4.96
C PHE A 174 13.24 -9.20 -5.95
N SER A 175 13.02 -9.38 -7.25
CA SER A 175 13.58 -8.49 -8.28
C SER A 175 12.97 -7.08 -8.18
N THR A 176 11.64 -7.01 -8.06
CA THR A 176 10.93 -5.74 -7.96
C THR A 176 11.16 -5.07 -6.62
N LEU A 177 11.14 -5.82 -5.51
CA LEU A 177 11.39 -5.27 -4.17
C LEU A 177 12.82 -4.70 -4.06
N LYS A 178 13.82 -5.43 -4.55
CA LYS A 178 15.22 -4.97 -4.56
C LYS A 178 15.37 -3.67 -5.36
N SER A 179 14.72 -3.60 -6.51
CA SER A 179 14.73 -2.41 -7.37
C SER A 179 14.06 -1.21 -6.68
N ALA A 180 12.89 -1.44 -6.08
CA ALA A 180 12.13 -0.41 -5.36
C ALA A 180 12.91 0.14 -4.16
N ILE A 181 13.53 -0.73 -3.34
CA ILE A 181 14.38 -0.34 -2.22
C ILE A 181 15.58 0.46 -2.72
N ARG A 182 16.26 0.02 -3.78
CA ARG A 182 17.42 0.74 -4.32
C ARG A 182 17.06 2.18 -4.72
N GLN A 183 15.89 2.40 -5.30
CA GLN A 183 15.46 3.76 -5.66
C GLN A 183 14.97 4.57 -4.48
N LEU A 184 14.35 3.93 -3.47
CA LEU A 184 13.98 4.57 -2.21
C LEU A 184 15.19 5.31 -1.62
N TRP A 185 16.36 4.67 -1.63
CA TRP A 185 17.62 5.26 -1.14
C TRP A 185 18.20 6.36 -2.01
N ARG A 186 17.84 6.43 -3.30
CA ARG A 186 18.36 7.45 -4.23
C ARG A 186 17.58 8.76 -4.17
N GLU A 187 16.33 8.71 -3.73
CA GLU A 187 15.39 9.84 -3.79
C GLU A 187 14.74 10.08 -2.42
N PRO A 188 15.52 10.46 -1.39
CA PRO A 188 15.03 10.52 -0.01
C PRO A 188 13.94 11.57 0.19
N ALA A 189 13.98 12.70 -0.53
CA ALA A 189 12.98 13.75 -0.41
C ALA A 189 11.60 13.31 -0.90
N ARG A 190 11.54 12.58 -2.04
CA ARG A 190 10.29 12.02 -2.58
C ARG A 190 9.76 10.90 -1.71
N THR A 191 10.67 10.04 -1.26
CA THR A 191 10.38 8.98 -0.29
C THR A 191 9.74 9.55 0.97
N LEU A 192 10.32 10.60 1.54
CA LEU A 192 9.78 11.24 2.75
C LEU A 192 8.37 11.78 2.52
N TYR A 193 8.12 12.44 1.39
CA TYR A 193 6.77 12.91 1.05
C TYR A 193 5.75 11.77 1.01
N VAL A 194 6.08 10.66 0.34
CA VAL A 194 5.21 9.47 0.23
C VAL A 194 4.97 8.83 1.60
N ILE A 195 6.03 8.69 2.40
CA ILE A 195 5.94 8.14 3.76
C ILE A 195 5.04 9.02 4.64
N LEU A 196 5.22 10.35 4.61
CA LEU A 196 4.38 11.26 5.38
C LEU A 196 2.91 11.15 4.97
N LEU A 197 2.63 11.11 3.67
CA LEU A 197 1.25 11.00 3.18
C LEU A 197 0.59 9.68 3.58
N ALA A 198 1.35 8.58 3.63
CA ALA A 198 0.85 7.27 4.04
C ALA A 198 0.74 7.11 5.57
N LEU A 199 1.70 7.64 6.34
CA LEU A 199 1.82 7.38 7.77
C LEU A 199 1.13 8.42 8.66
N VAL A 200 1.06 9.69 8.26
CA VAL A 200 0.45 10.73 9.10
C VAL A 200 -1.01 10.40 9.44
N PRO A 201 -1.88 9.98 8.50
CA PRO A 201 -3.24 9.62 8.84
C PRO A 201 -3.33 8.43 9.81
N ALA A 202 -2.46 7.43 9.65
CA ALA A 202 -2.38 6.29 10.55
C ALA A 202 -1.91 6.70 11.96
N ALA A 203 -0.92 7.59 12.05
CA ALA A 203 -0.45 8.14 13.32
C ALA A 203 -1.56 8.95 14.03
N LEU A 204 -2.32 9.77 13.30
CA LEU A 204 -3.45 10.51 13.86
C LEU A 204 -4.53 9.56 14.41
N LEU A 205 -4.84 8.49 13.68
CA LEU A 205 -5.76 7.45 14.17
C LEU A 205 -5.25 6.81 15.46
N LEU A 206 -3.96 6.48 15.55
CA LEU A 206 -3.39 5.89 16.77
C LEU A 206 -3.46 6.84 17.98
N VAL A 207 -3.29 8.14 17.78
CA VAL A 207 -3.27 9.13 18.87
C VAL A 207 -4.68 9.56 19.30
N TRP A 208 -5.63 9.66 18.37
CA TRP A 208 -6.95 10.22 18.64
C TRP A 208 -8.11 9.22 18.57
N ALA A 209 -7.86 7.93 18.29
CA ALA A 209 -8.95 6.96 18.09
C ALA A 209 -9.98 6.94 19.21
N GLU A 210 -9.55 7.03 20.47
CA GLU A 210 -10.43 6.96 21.64
C GLU A 210 -11.30 8.22 21.83
N GLN A 211 -10.93 9.34 21.21
CA GLN A 211 -11.60 10.63 21.36
C GLN A 211 -12.59 10.91 20.21
N LEU A 212 -12.49 10.15 19.12
CA LEU A 212 -13.28 10.36 17.91
C LEU A 212 -14.54 9.50 17.94
N ASN A 213 -15.68 10.09 17.56
CA ASN A 213 -16.90 9.31 17.33
C ASN A 213 -16.78 8.48 16.04
N LEU A 214 -17.71 7.54 15.84
CA LEU A 214 -17.71 6.63 14.69
C LEU A 214 -17.62 7.35 13.34
N TRP A 215 -18.32 8.46 13.17
CA TRP A 215 -18.35 9.22 11.92
C TRP A 215 -17.03 9.94 11.67
N MET A 216 -16.44 10.53 12.71
CA MET A 216 -15.12 11.16 12.62
C MET A 216 -14.03 10.14 12.32
N LEU A 217 -14.06 8.96 12.95
CA LEU A 217 -13.15 7.85 12.65
C LEU A 217 -13.27 7.42 11.18
N THR A 218 -14.50 7.26 10.70
CA THR A 218 -14.77 6.85 9.32
C THR A 218 -14.31 7.91 8.31
N ALA A 219 -14.54 9.20 8.60
CA ALA A 219 -14.07 10.29 7.76
C ALA A 219 -12.53 10.36 7.73
N LEU A 220 -11.87 10.17 8.88
CA LEU A 220 -10.42 10.16 8.99
C LEU A 220 -9.80 8.96 8.26
N GLU A 221 -10.45 7.80 8.31
CA GLU A 221 -10.04 6.63 7.52
C GLU A 221 -10.18 6.87 6.01
N ALA A 222 -11.32 7.42 5.56
CA ALA A 222 -11.52 7.77 4.15
C ALA A 222 -10.47 8.79 3.67
N PHE A 223 -10.18 9.80 4.50
CA PHE A 223 -9.12 10.77 4.23
C PHE A 223 -7.74 10.10 4.17
N GLY A 224 -7.43 9.20 5.10
CA GLY A 224 -6.18 8.45 5.11
C GLY A 224 -5.99 7.60 3.86
N LEU A 225 -7.04 6.89 3.43
CA LEU A 225 -7.02 6.14 2.18
C LEU A 225 -6.83 7.05 0.97
N LEU A 226 -7.49 8.21 0.94
CA LEU A 226 -7.30 9.19 -0.13
C LEU A 226 -5.85 9.71 -0.19
N CYS A 227 -5.22 9.95 0.97
CA CYS A 227 -3.80 10.30 1.07
C CYS A 227 -2.91 9.16 0.53
N VAL A 228 -3.16 7.92 0.93
CA VAL A 228 -2.44 6.74 0.43
C VAL A 228 -2.57 6.62 -1.09
N TRP A 229 -3.77 6.79 -1.65
CA TRP A 229 -3.97 6.71 -3.10
C TRP A 229 -3.35 7.89 -3.86
N SER A 230 -3.34 9.08 -3.27
CA SER A 230 -2.60 10.23 -3.81
C SER A 230 -1.10 9.93 -3.90
N ALA A 231 -0.52 9.30 -2.88
CA ALA A 231 0.88 8.87 -2.89
C ALA A 231 1.14 7.80 -3.96
N ASN A 232 0.27 6.80 -4.07
CA ASN A 232 0.39 5.76 -5.09
C ASN A 232 0.34 6.36 -6.51
N ILE A 233 -0.58 7.28 -6.78
CA ILE A 233 -0.68 7.98 -8.08
C ILE A 233 0.58 8.77 -8.37
N TYR A 234 1.07 9.54 -7.39
CA TYR A 234 2.32 10.28 -7.51
C TYR A 234 3.50 9.37 -7.85
N CYS A 235 3.64 8.23 -7.15
CA CYS A 235 4.65 7.23 -7.45
C CYS A 235 4.51 6.66 -8.87
N VAL A 236 3.30 6.27 -9.28
CA VAL A 236 3.04 5.74 -10.63
C VAL A 236 3.46 6.74 -11.71
N GLU A 237 3.06 8.01 -11.58
CA GLU A 237 3.40 9.04 -12.56
C GLU A 237 4.90 9.25 -12.65
N TRP A 238 5.57 9.31 -11.50
CA TRP A 238 7.02 9.45 -11.45
C TRP A 238 7.74 8.25 -12.08
N TRP A 239 7.30 7.01 -11.79
CA TRP A 239 7.88 5.80 -12.38
C TRP A 239 7.73 5.73 -13.89
N ARG A 240 6.58 6.19 -14.40
CA ARG A 240 6.33 6.25 -15.84
C ARG A 240 7.24 7.24 -16.54
N ASP A 241 7.46 8.41 -15.93
CA ASP A 241 8.38 9.41 -16.49
C ASP A 241 9.82 8.89 -16.49
N ALA A 242 10.29 8.30 -15.38
CA ALA A 242 11.63 7.71 -15.30
C ALA A 242 11.84 6.56 -16.32
N ALA A 243 10.80 5.78 -16.61
CA ALA A 243 10.85 4.74 -17.64
C ALA A 243 10.85 5.31 -19.07
N GLY A 244 10.14 6.42 -19.30
CA GLY A 244 10.11 7.13 -20.58
C GLY A 244 11.46 7.74 -20.93
N ASP A 245 12.11 8.41 -19.98
CA ASP A 245 13.42 9.02 -20.15
C ASP A 245 14.50 7.97 -20.49
N THR A 246 14.41 6.77 -19.90
CA THR A 246 15.36 5.68 -20.19
C THR A 246 15.28 5.18 -21.63
N ARG A 247 14.07 5.13 -22.22
CA ARG A 247 13.85 4.68 -23.61
C ARG A 247 14.29 5.72 -24.64
N ALA A 248 14.13 7.01 -24.34
CA ALA A 248 14.60 8.09 -25.20
C ALA A 248 16.13 8.12 -25.34
N VAL A 249 16.85 7.77 -24.27
CA VAL A 249 18.33 7.72 -24.25
C VAL A 249 18.88 6.47 -24.96
N THR A 250 18.16 5.35 -24.98
CA THR A 250 18.60 4.12 -25.67
C THR A 250 18.24 4.10 -27.15
N GLY A 251 17.25 4.88 -27.60
CA GLY A 251 16.83 4.97 -29.01
C GLY A 251 17.76 5.79 -29.92
N THR A 252 18.72 6.53 -29.38
CA THR A 252 19.66 7.37 -30.15
C THR A 252 20.99 6.68 -30.48
N GLN A 253 21.17 5.40 -30.16
CA GLN A 253 22.37 4.63 -30.51
C GLN A 253 22.03 3.45 -31.43
N THR A 254 21.68 3.75 -32.67
CA THR A 254 21.92 2.80 -33.78
C THR A 254 22.70 3.55 -34.85
N PRO A 255 24.05 3.51 -34.88
CA PRO A 255 24.76 3.92 -36.07
C PRO A 255 24.41 2.93 -37.17
N ALA A 256 23.83 3.43 -38.26
CA ALA A 256 23.57 2.64 -39.45
C ALA A 256 24.90 2.10 -40.00
N PRO A 257 25.04 0.79 -40.26
CA PRO A 257 26.14 0.23 -41.04
C PRO A 257 26.02 0.60 -42.53
#